data_AF-A0AAE3DIQ3-F1
#
_entry.id   AF-A0AAE3DIQ3-F1
#
_cell.length_a   1.000
_cell.length_b   1.000
_cell.length_c   1.000
_cell.angle_alpha   90.00
_cell.angle_beta   90.00
_cell.angle_gamma   90.00
#
_symmetry.space_group_name_H-M   'P 1'
#
loop_
_entity.id
_entity.type
_entity.pdbx_description
1 polymer ?
#
loop_
_entity_poly.entity_id
_entity_poly.type
_entity_poly.pdbx_seq_one_letter_code
_entity_poly.pdbx_strand_id
1 'polypeptide(L)'
;MTDTEFNAVKAFLSAYRYTELDLRVRRAELTRLTARKEALILEGNTDLLFHLEHAICAAKDAIRVLCTRQAEIEAAIDTVESAALREILTQHYICALDLKEIAERMHYSDRHMRRLHRKAIESVSLSAVSPFKKRGSSPRTLPLVKRI
;
A
#
# COMPACT_ATOMS: atom_id res chain seq x y z
N MET A 1 -7.96 -12.51 -16.83
CA MET A 1 -6.72 -11.90 -16.32
C MET A 1 -5.55 -12.73 -16.84
N THR A 2 -4.50 -12.07 -17.32
CA THR A 2 -3.25 -12.73 -17.76
C THR A 2 -2.42 -13.16 -16.54
N ASP A 3 -1.50 -14.12 -16.70
CA ASP A 3 -0.59 -14.51 -15.62
C ASP A 3 0.29 -13.33 -15.14
N THR A 4 0.64 -12.42 -16.05
CA THR A 4 1.37 -11.18 -15.73
C THR A 4 0.56 -10.29 -14.80
N GLU A 5 -0.72 -10.05 -15.12
CA GLU A 5 -1.62 -9.25 -14.29
C GLU A 5 -1.86 -9.92 -12.94
N PHE A 6 -2.07 -11.24 -12.91
CA PHE A 6 -2.21 -12.01 -11.68
C PHE A 6 -1.01 -11.81 -10.75
N ASN A 7 0.20 -11.95 -11.30
CA ASN A 7 1.44 -11.78 -10.54
C ASN A 7 1.64 -10.34 -10.09
N ALA A 8 1.22 -9.35 -10.88
CA ALA A 8 1.27 -7.94 -10.51
C ALA A 8 0.34 -7.63 -9.33
N VAL A 9 -0.91 -8.13 -9.33
CA VAL A 9 -1.85 -7.99 -8.20
C VAL A 9 -1.27 -8.66 -6.95
N LYS A 10 -0.76 -9.89 -7.11
CA LYS A 10 -0.14 -10.61 -5.98
C LYS A 10 1.03 -9.84 -5.39
N ALA A 11 1.91 -9.28 -6.22
CA ALA A 11 3.03 -8.45 -5.77
C ALA A 11 2.55 -7.16 -5.09
N PHE A 12 1.52 -6.51 -5.64
CA PHE A 12 0.88 -5.33 -5.06
C PHE A 12 0.36 -5.61 -3.64
N LEU A 13 -0.42 -6.69 -3.46
CA LEU A 13 -0.96 -7.07 -2.15
C LEU A 13 0.16 -7.48 -1.17
N SER A 14 1.16 -8.21 -1.66
CA SER A 14 2.32 -8.64 -0.86
C SER A 14 3.16 -7.48 -0.34
N ALA A 15 3.06 -6.29 -0.96
CA ALA A 15 3.76 -5.09 -0.52
C ALA A 15 3.36 -4.64 0.90
N TYR A 16 2.14 -4.99 1.37
CA TYR A 16 1.64 -4.60 2.69
C TYR A 16 2.57 -5.00 3.84
N ARG A 17 3.13 -6.22 3.76
CA ARG A 17 4.04 -6.72 4.80
C ARG A 17 5.34 -5.92 4.86
N TYR A 18 5.87 -5.52 3.71
CA TYR A 18 7.09 -4.71 3.67
C TYR A 18 6.83 -3.29 4.18
N THR A 19 5.68 -2.71 3.85
CA THR A 19 5.31 -1.37 4.35
C THR A 19 5.07 -1.39 5.86
N GLU A 20 4.50 -2.46 6.42
CA GLU A 20 4.31 -2.58 7.86
C GLU A 20 5.64 -2.60 8.63
N LEU A 21 6.61 -3.37 8.14
CA LEU A 21 7.94 -3.44 8.76
C LEU A 21 8.66 -2.09 8.69
N ASP A 22 8.65 -1.43 7.53
CA ASP A 22 9.27 -0.11 7.36
C ASP A 22 8.56 0.94 8.22
N LEU A 23 7.21 0.93 8.29
CA LEU A 23 6.46 1.83 9.17
C LEU A 23 6.88 1.73 10.64
N ARG A 24 7.11 0.51 11.15
CA ARG A 24 7.59 0.32 12.53
C ARG A 24 8.95 0.99 12.74
N VAL A 25 9.88 0.81 11.80
CA VAL A 25 11.22 1.43 11.85
C VAL A 25 11.11 2.96 11.77
N ARG A 26 10.34 3.49 10.81
CA ARG A 26 10.20 4.94 10.60
C ARG A 26 9.51 5.63 11.77
N ARG A 27 8.50 4.99 12.37
CA ARG A 27 7.82 5.52 13.57
C ARG A 27 8.77 5.57 14.75
N ALA A 28 9.57 4.52 14.98
CA ALA A 28 10.57 4.52 16.03
C ALA A 28 11.63 5.62 15.82
N GLU A 29 12.07 5.83 14.58
CA GLU A 29 12.99 6.91 14.25
C GLU A 29 12.38 8.29 14.48
N LEU A 30 11.13 8.51 14.06
CA LEU A 30 10.42 9.75 14.32
C LEU A 30 10.31 10.04 15.83
N THR A 31 10.03 9.03 16.65
CA THR A 31 10.03 9.16 18.11
C THR A 31 11.39 9.60 18.63
N ARG A 32 12.48 8.98 18.16
CA ARG A 32 13.85 9.34 18.55
C ARG A 32 14.22 10.77 18.16
N LEU A 33 13.95 11.17 16.93
CA LEU A 33 14.22 12.52 16.43
C LEU A 33 13.42 13.57 17.21
N THR A 34 12.16 13.28 17.53
CA THR A 34 11.30 14.17 18.31
C THR A 34 11.83 14.34 19.74
N ALA A 35 12.20 13.25 20.41
CA ALA A 35 12.81 13.31 21.74
C ALA A 35 14.16 14.08 21.72
N ARG A 36 14.97 13.89 20.67
CA ARG A 36 16.23 14.65 20.55
C ARG A 36 15.99 16.14 20.33
N LYS A 37 14.97 16.50 19.54
CA LYS A 37 14.55 17.90 19.36
C LYS A 37 14.18 18.53 20.70
N GLU A 38 13.37 17.86 21.51
CA GLU A 38 12.96 18.32 22.83
C GLU A 38 14.16 18.53 23.76
N ALA A 39 15.12 17.61 23.77
CA ALA A 39 16.34 17.74 24.56
C ALA A 39 17.17 18.97 24.17
N LEU A 40 17.37 19.22 22.87
CA LEU A 40 18.14 20.38 22.40
C LEU A 40 17.48 21.72 22.73
N ILE A 41 16.13 21.76 22.73
CA ILE A 41 15.38 22.95 23.15
C ILE A 41 15.71 23.26 24.61
N LEU A 42 15.76 22.24 25.48
CA LEU A 42 16.12 22.41 26.89
C LEU A 42 17.59 22.79 27.07
N GLU A 43 18.49 22.25 26.25
CA GLU A 43 19.92 22.58 26.23
C GLU A 43 20.20 24.01 25.70
N GLY A 44 19.20 24.68 25.09
CA GLY A 44 19.36 26.00 24.48
C GLY A 44 20.20 26.00 23.21
N ASN A 45 20.40 24.83 22.59
CA ASN A 45 21.25 24.66 21.42
C ASN A 45 20.43 24.79 20.13
N THR A 46 20.36 26.02 19.60
CA THR A 46 19.52 26.38 18.46
C THR A 46 20.08 25.97 17.10
N ASP A 47 21.40 25.83 16.98
CA ASP A 47 22.06 25.62 15.69
C ASP A 47 21.75 24.25 15.08
N LEU A 48 21.59 23.23 15.93
CA LEU A 48 21.23 21.87 15.51
C LEU A 48 19.72 21.67 15.34
N LEU A 49 18.90 22.61 15.82
CA LEU A 49 17.44 22.47 15.83
C LEU A 49 16.86 22.41 14.42
N PHE A 50 17.35 23.28 13.52
CA PHE A 50 16.90 23.36 12.12
C PHE A 50 17.11 22.02 11.37
N HIS A 51 18.27 21.40 11.53
CA HIS A 51 18.57 20.12 10.89
C HIS A 51 17.66 18.99 11.37
N LEU A 52 17.36 18.95 12.68
CA LEU A 52 16.43 17.98 13.23
C LEU A 52 14.99 18.21 12.80
N GLU A 53 14.56 19.47 12.69
CA GLU A 53 13.22 19.78 12.16
C GLU A 53 13.05 19.29 10.73
N HIS A 54 14.07 19.49 9.89
CA HIS A 54 14.07 18.96 8.53
C HIS A 54 14.03 17.42 8.51
N ALA A 55 14.85 16.76 9.34
CA ALA A 55 14.85 15.30 9.45
C ALA A 55 13.50 14.73 9.94
N ILE A 56 12.87 15.39 10.92
CA ILE A 56 11.52 15.05 11.42
C ILE A 56 10.48 15.19 10.31
N CYS A 57 10.55 16.27 9.53
CA CYS A 57 9.64 16.48 8.41
C CYS A 57 9.77 15.36 7.36
N ALA A 58 11.00 15.04 6.96
CA ALA A 58 11.29 13.95 6.02
C ALA A 58 10.82 12.59 6.55
N ALA A 59 11.01 12.30 7.84
CA ALA A 59 10.52 11.07 8.47
C ALA A 59 8.99 10.99 8.46
N LYS A 60 8.29 12.10 8.74
CA LYS A 60 6.83 12.19 8.66
C LYS A 60 6.33 11.94 7.25
N ASP A 61 6.96 12.53 6.25
CA ASP A 61 6.57 12.34 4.85
C ASP A 61 6.79 10.90 4.38
N ALA A 62 7.89 10.26 4.77
CA ALA A 62 8.11 8.83 4.50
C ALA A 62 7.02 7.95 5.12
N ILE A 63 6.64 8.20 6.38
CA ILE A 63 5.53 7.50 7.05
C ILE A 63 4.21 7.71 6.29
N ARG A 64 3.92 8.96 5.87
CA ARG A 64 2.70 9.26 5.11
C ARG A 64 2.63 8.47 3.81
N VAL A 65 3.72 8.38 3.05
CA VAL A 65 3.78 7.59 1.82
C VAL A 65 3.47 6.12 2.08
N LEU A 66 4.06 5.52 3.12
CA LEU A 66 3.82 4.13 3.48
C LEU A 66 2.37 3.88 3.95
N CYS A 67 1.81 4.78 4.75
CA CYS A 67 0.41 4.71 5.18
C CYS A 67 -0.55 4.83 3.98
N THR A 68 -0.29 5.75 3.04
CA THR A 68 -1.07 5.84 1.79
C THR A 68 -1.02 4.53 1.03
N ARG A 69 0.16 3.89 0.97
CA ARG A 69 0.29 2.60 0.30
C ARG A 69 -0.49 1.48 0.99
N GLN A 70 -0.52 1.45 2.32
CA GLN A 70 -1.37 0.49 3.06
C GLN A 70 -2.85 0.73 2.79
N ALA A 71 -3.30 1.99 2.83
CA ALA A 71 -4.68 2.36 2.53
C ALA A 71 -5.08 2.00 1.08
N GLU A 72 -4.18 2.15 0.10
CA GLU A 72 -4.41 1.67 -1.27
C GLU A 72 -4.62 0.15 -1.31
N ILE A 73 -3.85 -0.62 -0.55
CA ILE A 73 -3.99 -2.08 -0.55
C ILE A 73 -5.30 -2.50 0.13
N GLU A 74 -5.63 -1.89 1.27
CA GLU A 74 -6.89 -2.11 1.98
C GLU A 74 -8.10 -1.76 1.11
N ALA A 75 -8.09 -0.58 0.48
CA ALA A 75 -9.15 -0.17 -0.43
C ALA A 75 -9.28 -1.10 -1.64
N ALA A 76 -8.18 -1.68 -2.13
CA ALA A 76 -8.22 -2.66 -3.22
C ALA A 76 -8.90 -3.97 -2.81
N ILE A 77 -8.64 -4.44 -1.59
CA ILE A 77 -9.33 -5.61 -1.02
C ILE A 77 -10.81 -5.29 -0.86
N ASP A 78 -11.17 -4.08 -0.41
CA ASP A 78 -12.56 -3.66 -0.24
C ASP A 78 -13.37 -3.63 -1.55
N THR A 79 -12.71 -3.53 -2.72
CA THR A 79 -13.39 -3.62 -4.03
C THR A 79 -13.96 -5.02 -4.32
N VAL A 80 -13.46 -6.07 -3.66
CA VAL A 80 -13.91 -7.43 -3.89
C VAL A 80 -15.31 -7.61 -3.30
N GLU A 81 -16.30 -7.94 -4.12
CA GLU A 81 -17.71 -8.01 -3.70
C GLU A 81 -17.98 -9.08 -2.63
N SER A 82 -17.38 -10.26 -2.79
CA SER A 82 -17.60 -11.39 -1.89
C SER A 82 -16.89 -11.21 -0.55
N ALA A 83 -17.65 -11.17 0.53
CA ALA A 83 -17.11 -11.09 1.90
C ALA A 83 -16.13 -12.22 2.22
N ALA A 84 -16.42 -13.45 1.77
CA ALA A 84 -15.53 -14.59 1.98
C ALA A 84 -14.20 -14.43 1.23
N LEU A 85 -14.21 -13.87 0.02
CA LEU A 85 -12.97 -13.62 -0.73
C LEU A 85 -12.17 -12.46 -0.13
N ARG A 86 -12.84 -11.39 0.34
CA ARG A 86 -12.20 -10.31 1.11
C ARG A 86 -11.50 -10.86 2.35
N GLU A 87 -12.19 -11.68 3.12
CA GLU A 87 -11.65 -12.28 4.34
C GLU A 87 -10.35 -13.07 4.07
N ILE A 88 -10.33 -13.87 2.99
CA ILE A 88 -9.14 -14.63 2.59
C ILE A 88 -7.98 -13.68 2.25
N LEU A 89 -8.23 -12.58 1.53
CA LEU A 89 -7.19 -11.61 1.18
C LEU A 89 -6.68 -10.87 2.42
N THR A 90 -7.58 -10.43 3.30
CA THR A 90 -7.23 -9.75 4.55
C THR A 90 -6.38 -10.65 5.45
N GLN A 91 -6.84 -11.89 5.70
CA GLN A 91 -6.09 -12.82 6.55
C GLN A 91 -4.71 -13.14 5.98
N HIS A 92 -4.61 -13.33 4.66
CA HIS A 92 -3.34 -13.70 4.04
C HIS A 92 -2.36 -12.54 3.90
N TYR A 93 -2.81 -11.37 3.42
CA TYR A 93 -1.92 -10.26 3.05
C TYR A 93 -1.78 -9.20 4.15
N ILE A 94 -2.79 -8.99 4.98
CA ILE A 94 -2.76 -8.01 6.08
C ILE A 94 -2.38 -8.70 7.38
N CYS A 95 -3.04 -9.80 7.74
CA CYS A 95 -2.74 -10.54 8.99
C CYS A 95 -1.56 -11.51 8.87
N ALA A 96 -0.98 -11.65 7.67
CA ALA A 96 0.17 -12.50 7.38
C ALA A 96 0.01 -13.99 7.76
N LEU A 97 -1.22 -14.51 7.69
CA LEU A 97 -1.51 -15.92 7.92
C LEU A 97 -1.21 -16.74 6.67
N ASP A 98 -0.79 -17.98 6.87
CA ASP A 98 -0.60 -18.88 5.74
C ASP A 98 -1.94 -19.41 5.21
N LEU A 99 -1.99 -19.84 3.94
CA LEU A 99 -3.25 -20.31 3.35
C LEU A 99 -3.77 -21.58 4.03
N LYS A 100 -2.92 -22.34 4.72
CA LYS A 100 -3.31 -23.59 5.38
C LYS A 100 -4.05 -23.28 6.70
N GLU A 101 -3.50 -22.39 7.51
CA GLU A 101 -4.11 -21.83 8.71
C GLU A 101 -5.48 -21.21 8.39
N ILE A 102 -5.59 -20.45 7.30
CA ILE A 102 -6.87 -19.88 6.87
C ILE A 102 -7.84 -20.99 6.45
N ALA A 103 -7.36 -22.01 5.73
CA ALA A 103 -8.20 -23.15 5.33
C ALA A 103 -8.77 -23.89 6.54
N GLU A 104 -7.94 -24.12 7.56
CA GLU A 104 -8.35 -24.74 8.82
C GLU A 104 -9.38 -23.88 9.56
N ARG A 105 -9.14 -22.56 9.69
CA ARG A 105 -10.06 -21.61 10.35
C ARG A 105 -11.41 -21.48 9.64
N MET A 106 -11.43 -21.59 8.32
CA MET A 106 -12.65 -21.49 7.51
C MET A 106 -13.28 -22.84 7.18
N HIS A 107 -12.72 -23.95 7.69
CA HIS A 107 -13.17 -25.31 7.41
C HIS A 107 -13.20 -25.67 5.91
N TYR A 108 -12.21 -25.20 5.16
CA TYR A 108 -12.01 -25.54 3.76
C TYR A 108 -10.88 -26.54 3.58
N SER A 109 -10.99 -27.40 2.56
CA SER A 109 -9.85 -28.20 2.11
C SER A 109 -8.77 -27.31 1.48
N ASP A 110 -7.51 -27.71 1.57
CA ASP A 110 -6.37 -27.01 0.94
C ASP A 110 -6.60 -26.72 -0.55
N ARG A 111 -7.14 -27.71 -1.30
CA ARG A 111 -7.45 -27.55 -2.72
C ARG A 111 -8.51 -26.48 -2.93
N HIS A 112 -9.54 -26.43 -2.09
CA HIS A 112 -10.60 -25.43 -2.18
C HIS A 112 -10.06 -24.04 -1.83
N MET A 113 -9.26 -23.93 -0.76
CA MET A 113 -8.64 -22.67 -0.37
C MET A 113 -7.75 -22.08 -1.47
N ARG A 114 -6.90 -22.89 -2.12
CA ARG A 114 -6.07 -22.41 -3.25
C ARG A 114 -6.91 -21.90 -4.43
N ARG A 115 -8.06 -22.52 -4.69
CA ARG A 115 -9.00 -22.07 -5.74
C ARG A 115 -9.67 -20.76 -5.34
N LEU A 116 -10.14 -20.64 -4.10
CA LEU A 116 -10.74 -19.42 -3.59
C LEU A 116 -9.74 -18.27 -3.56
N HIS A 117 -8.50 -18.50 -3.12
CA HIS A 117 -7.43 -17.49 -3.11
C HIS A 117 -7.12 -16.98 -4.52
N ARG A 118 -6.98 -17.88 -5.50
CA ARG A 118 -6.82 -17.48 -6.91
C ARG A 118 -7.99 -16.62 -7.38
N LYS A 119 -9.23 -17.07 -7.12
CA LYS A 119 -10.44 -16.33 -7.47
C LYS A 119 -10.50 -14.97 -6.78
N ALA A 120 -10.05 -14.87 -5.53
CA ALA A 120 -10.00 -13.62 -4.78
C ALA A 120 -9.04 -12.62 -5.44
N ILE A 121 -7.83 -13.05 -5.83
CA ILE A 121 -6.87 -12.21 -6.57
C ILE A 121 -7.46 -11.76 -7.91
N GLU A 122 -8.10 -12.67 -8.65
CA GLU A 122 -8.77 -12.36 -9.92
C GLU A 122 -9.91 -11.34 -9.78
N SER A 123 -10.52 -11.25 -8.60
CA SER A 123 -11.59 -10.29 -8.31
C SER A 123 -11.12 -8.91 -7.83
N VAL A 124 -9.82 -8.72 -7.57
CA VAL A 124 -9.29 -7.42 -7.15
C VAL A 124 -9.20 -6.46 -8.33
N SER A 125 -9.81 -5.29 -8.21
CA SER A 125 -9.76 -4.25 -9.23
C SER A 125 -8.70 -3.20 -8.91
N LEU A 126 -7.54 -3.25 -9.58
CA LEU A 126 -6.50 -2.22 -9.44
C LEU A 126 -6.89 -0.87 -10.09
N SER A 127 -7.87 -0.88 -11.01
CA SER A 127 -8.31 0.34 -11.71
C SER A 127 -9.12 1.29 -10.81
N ALA A 128 -9.74 0.75 -9.76
CA ALA A 128 -10.53 1.51 -8.80
C ALA A 128 -9.68 2.23 -7.72
N VAL A 129 -8.43 1.82 -7.56
CA VAL A 129 -7.61 2.16 -6.39
C VAL A 129 -6.40 3.02 -6.75
N SER A 130 -6.25 3.35 -8.03
CA SER A 130 -5.08 4.03 -8.54
C SER A 130 -5.33 5.53 -8.76
N PRO A 131 -4.41 6.42 -8.32
CA PRO A 131 -4.25 7.74 -8.93
C PRO A 131 -3.76 7.63 -10.39
N PHE A 132 -3.34 6.45 -10.86
CA PHE A 132 -2.99 6.18 -12.26
C PHE A 132 -4.23 5.88 -13.12
N LYS A 133 -5.29 6.66 -13.00
CA LYS A 133 -6.14 6.87 -14.18
C LYS A 133 -5.25 7.53 -15.22
N LYS A 134 -4.96 6.80 -16.31
CA LYS A 134 -4.30 7.37 -17.50
C LYS A 134 -4.86 8.77 -17.72
N ARG A 135 -4.05 9.83 -17.51
CA ARG A 135 -4.39 11.15 -18.05
C ARG A 135 -4.66 10.90 -19.51
N GLY A 136 -5.89 11.16 -19.93
CA GLY A 136 -6.42 10.64 -21.19
C GLY A 136 -5.45 10.85 -22.35
N SER A 137 -5.21 9.79 -23.11
CA SER A 137 -4.95 9.94 -24.54
C SER A 137 -6.18 10.62 -25.13
N SER A 138 -6.11 11.94 -25.28
CA SER A 138 -6.89 12.66 -26.26
C SER A 138 -5.92 13.07 -27.36
N PRO A 139 -5.98 12.47 -28.57
CA PRO A 139 -5.28 13.04 -29.70
C PRO A 139 -6.00 14.35 -30.03
N ARG A 140 -5.41 15.48 -29.64
CA ARG A 140 -5.80 16.78 -30.21
C ARG A 140 -5.40 16.76 -31.68
N THR A 141 -6.34 16.39 -32.54
CA THR A 141 -6.29 16.76 -33.96
C THR A 141 -6.34 18.28 -34.03
N LEU A 142 -5.20 18.90 -34.33
CA LEU A 142 -5.13 20.30 -34.73
C LEU A 142 -5.76 20.42 -36.13
N PRO A 143 -6.73 21.33 -36.37
CA PRO A 143 -7.22 21.55 -37.71
C PRO A 143 -6.12 22.22 -38.55
N LEU A 144 -5.77 21.57 -39.67
CA LEU A 144 -4.98 22.13 -40.76
C LEU A 144 -5.69 23.39 -41.28
N VAL A 145 -5.16 24.56 -40.95
CA VAL A 145 -5.51 25.82 -41.61
C VAL A 145 -5.06 25.71 -43.06
N LYS A 146 -6.01 25.54 -43.98
CA LYS A 146 -5.78 25.74 -45.41
C LYS A 146 -5.40 27.21 -45.61
N ARG A 147 -4.16 27.48 -46.00
CA ARG A 147 -3.79 28.78 -46.56
C ARG A 147 -4.35 28.84 -47.98
N ILE A 148 -5.12 29.90 -48.25
CA ILE A 148 -5.45 30.41 -49.58
C ILE A 148 -4.25 31.21 -50.07
#